data_AF-A0A078KAS9-F1
#
_entry.id   AF-A0A078KAS9-F1
#
_cell.length_a   1.000
_cell.length_b   1.000
_cell.length_c   1.000
_cell.angle_alpha   90.00
_cell.angle_beta   90.00
_cell.angle_gamma   90.00
#
_symmetry.space_group_name_H-M   'P 1'
#
loop_
_entity.id
_entity.type
_entity.pdbx_description
1 polymer ?
#
loop_
_entity_poly.entity_id
_entity_poly.type
_entity_poly.pdbx_seq_one_letter_code
_entity_poly.pdbx_strand_id
1 'polypeptide(L)'
;MTSRRHKLFNETDLKIYIIGDEDSVVGFLLAGIGFRDGLGKKNFFIVNSKTSKSEIEEVFKEYTSKSDCGVILMNQQIADEIRHLVDLHDKILPTVLEIPSKDKPFDPNKDSIIQRVKLFFGGDISNIK
;
A
#
# COMPACT_ATOMS: atom_id res chain seq x y z
N MET A 1 -30.97 12.50 -17.73
CA MET A 1 -29.79 12.59 -16.85
C MET A 1 -29.80 11.40 -15.92
N THR A 2 -29.18 10.30 -16.34
CA THR A 2 -29.10 9.06 -15.57
C THR A 2 -28.09 9.23 -14.45
N SER A 3 -28.60 9.40 -13.23
CA SER A 3 -27.83 9.35 -11.99
C SER A 3 -27.10 8.01 -11.94
N ARG A 4 -25.79 8.01 -12.24
CA ARG A 4 -24.88 6.91 -11.95
C ARG A 4 -24.87 6.72 -10.44
N ARG A 5 -25.76 5.87 -9.93
CA ARG A 5 -25.60 5.27 -8.61
C ARG A 5 -24.28 4.52 -8.67
N HIS A 6 -23.23 5.10 -8.10
CA HIS A 6 -22.10 4.34 -7.59
C HIS A 6 -22.73 3.18 -6.81
N LYS A 7 -22.54 1.94 -7.27
CA LYS A 7 -22.83 0.78 -6.44
C LYS A 7 -22.08 1.04 -5.13
N LEU A 8 -22.82 1.29 -4.06
CA LEU A 8 -22.27 1.37 -2.73
C LEU A 8 -21.62 0.00 -2.52
N PHE A 9 -20.30 -0.05 -2.60
CA PHE A 9 -19.54 -1.23 -2.22
C PHE A 9 -20.02 -1.59 -0.81
N ASN A 10 -20.26 -2.88 -0.53
CA ASN A 10 -20.45 -3.30 0.86
C ASN A 10 -19.13 -2.97 1.59
N GLU A 11 -19.14 -1.83 2.29
CA GLU A 11 -18.02 -1.24 3.03
C GLU A 11 -17.45 -2.18 4.12
N THR A 12 -18.15 -3.28 4.40
CA THR A 12 -17.89 -4.18 5.53
C THR A 12 -16.85 -5.26 5.26
N ASP A 13 -16.35 -5.44 4.03
CA ASP A 13 -15.42 -6.54 3.67
C ASP A 13 -14.06 -6.08 3.11
N LEU A 14 -13.72 -4.79 3.23
CA LEU A 14 -12.41 -4.29 2.81
C LEU A 14 -11.32 -4.72 3.80
N LYS A 15 -10.25 -5.30 3.26
CA LYS A 15 -9.10 -5.78 4.01
C LYS A 15 -7.90 -4.88 3.78
N ILE A 16 -7.03 -4.87 4.78
CA ILE A 16 -5.68 -4.30 4.67
C ILE A 16 -4.78 -5.39 4.11
N TYR A 17 -4.03 -5.04 3.07
CA TYR A 17 -3.00 -5.86 2.46
C TYR A 17 -1.62 -5.29 2.79
N ILE A 18 -0.60 -6.14 2.83
CA ILE A 18 0.74 -5.74 3.29
C ILE A 18 1.79 -6.27 2.32
N ILE A 19 2.70 -5.40 1.87
CA ILE A 19 3.90 -5.77 1.12
C ILE A 19 5.08 -5.17 1.87
N GLY A 20 5.80 -6.00 2.62
CA GLY A 20 6.80 -5.48 3.54
C GLY A 20 7.93 -6.42 3.87
N ASP A 21 8.94 -5.90 4.56
CA ASP A 21 9.98 -6.74 5.16
C ASP A 21 9.42 -7.63 6.28
N GLU A 22 10.21 -8.61 6.71
CA GLU A 22 9.81 -9.61 7.70
C GLU A 22 9.38 -8.96 9.02
N ASP A 23 10.16 -8.00 9.53
CA ASP A 23 9.88 -7.32 10.79
C ASP A 23 8.55 -6.54 10.74
N SER A 24 8.30 -5.81 9.65
CA SER A 24 7.07 -5.04 9.45
C SER A 24 5.85 -5.96 9.34
N VAL A 25 5.94 -6.99 8.49
CA VAL A 25 4.84 -7.94 8.28
C VAL A 25 4.51 -8.66 9.58
N VAL A 26 5.50 -9.17 10.32
CA VAL A 26 5.27 -9.82 11.61
C VAL A 26 4.57 -8.88 12.59
N GLY A 27 5.00 -7.63 12.69
CA GLY A 27 4.35 -6.63 13.55
C GLY A 27 2.86 -6.45 13.25
N PHE A 28 2.48 -6.36 11.97
CA PHE A 28 1.08 -6.23 11.57
C PHE A 28 0.28 -7.53 11.71
N LEU A 29 0.91 -8.69 11.53
CA LEU A 29 0.27 -9.97 11.80
C LEU A 29 -0.11 -10.09 13.28
N LEU A 30 0.77 -9.63 14.19
CA LEU A 30 0.49 -9.57 15.62
C LEU A 30 -0.64 -8.59 15.96
N ALA A 31 -0.80 -7.52 15.18
CA ALA A 31 -1.92 -6.58 15.29
C ALA A 31 -3.26 -7.15 14.79
N GLY A 32 -3.28 -8.38 14.26
CA GLY A 32 -4.50 -9.05 13.81
C GLY A 32 -4.92 -8.74 12.38
N ILE A 33 -4.06 -8.10 11.57
CA ILE A 33 -4.36 -7.79 10.16
C ILE A 33 -4.26 -9.03 9.26
N GLY A 34 -3.49 -10.04 9.67
CA GLY A 34 -3.23 -11.24 8.89
C GLY A 34 -4.47 -12.05 8.56
N PHE A 35 -4.70 -12.28 7.27
CA PHE A 35 -5.75 -13.13 6.75
C PHE A 35 -5.20 -14.16 5.76
N ARG A 36 -5.66 -15.40 5.89
CA ARG A 36 -5.39 -16.48 4.94
C ARG A 36 -6.70 -17.13 4.57
N ASP A 37 -7.01 -17.18 3.28
CA ASP A 37 -8.23 -17.81 2.79
C ASP A 37 -8.11 -19.35 2.77
N GLY A 38 -9.23 -20.03 2.48
CA GLY A 38 -9.27 -21.50 2.38
C GLY A 38 -8.45 -22.08 1.22
N LEU A 39 -8.03 -21.25 0.26
CA LEU A 39 -7.13 -21.62 -0.85
C LEU A 39 -5.66 -21.34 -0.52
N GLY A 40 -5.38 -20.80 0.67
CA GLY A 40 -4.05 -20.47 1.14
C GLY A 40 -3.52 -19.11 0.66
N LYS A 41 -4.32 -18.30 -0.04
CA LYS A 41 -3.94 -16.93 -0.40
C LYS A 41 -3.90 -16.05 0.83
N LYS A 42 -2.87 -15.21 0.89
CA LYS A 42 -2.58 -14.32 2.01
C LYS A 42 -2.84 -12.88 1.60
N ASN A 43 -3.20 -12.04 2.55
CA ASN A 43 -3.20 -10.57 2.38
C ASN A 43 -1.86 -9.94 2.74
N PHE A 44 -0.79 -10.72 2.88
CA PHE A 44 0.53 -10.21 3.16
C PHE A 44 1.58 -10.92 2.32
N PHE A 45 2.61 -10.18 1.95
CA PHE A 45 3.77 -10.66 1.21
C PHE A 45 5.04 -10.15 1.88
N ILE A 46 5.93 -11.09 2.21
CA ILE A 46 7.22 -10.79 2.84
C ILE A 46 8.27 -10.64 1.74
N VAL A 47 8.87 -9.46 1.67
CA VAL A 47 9.98 -9.15 0.78
C VAL A 47 11.28 -9.37 1.53
N ASN A 48 12.17 -10.17 0.93
CA ASN A 48 13.50 -10.43 1.44
C ASN A 48 14.55 -10.20 0.34
N SER A 49 15.83 -10.37 0.66
CA SER A 49 16.94 -10.17 -0.28
C SER A 49 16.96 -11.10 -1.49
N LYS A 50 16.16 -12.17 -1.48
CA LYS A 50 16.01 -13.11 -2.60
C LYS A 50 14.77 -12.81 -3.44
N THR A 51 13.85 -11.97 -2.94
CA THR A 51 12.66 -11.56 -3.68
C THR A 51 13.08 -10.69 -4.85
N SER A 52 12.71 -11.09 -6.05
CA SER A 52 12.97 -10.33 -7.27
C SER A 52 11.99 -9.17 -7.41
N LYS A 53 12.42 -8.12 -8.12
CA LYS A 53 11.54 -7.00 -8.48
C LYS A 53 10.28 -7.47 -9.23
N SER A 54 10.40 -8.47 -10.10
CA SER A 54 9.24 -9.02 -10.84
C SER A 54 8.18 -9.59 -9.90
N GLU A 55 8.59 -10.30 -8.85
CA GLU A 55 7.64 -10.84 -7.86
C GLU A 55 6.91 -9.73 -7.10
N ILE A 56 7.61 -8.64 -6.76
CA ILE A 56 6.99 -7.47 -6.10
C ILE A 56 5.95 -6.84 -7.03
N GLU A 57 6.27 -6.68 -8.32
CA GLU A 57 5.35 -6.14 -9.32
C GLU A 57 4.11 -7.02 -9.51
N GLU A 58 4.29 -8.34 -9.58
CA GLU A 58 3.19 -9.31 -9.72
C GLU A 58 2.25 -9.27 -8.52
N VAL A 59 2.80 -9.26 -7.30
CA VAL A 59 2.02 -9.17 -6.06
C VAL A 59 1.26 -7.85 -5.98
N PHE A 60 1.90 -6.73 -6.33
CA PHE A 60 1.26 -5.42 -6.34
C PHE A 60 0.09 -5.38 -7.33
N LYS A 61 0.27 -5.92 -8.55
CA LYS A 61 -0.80 -6.06 -9.55
C LYS A 61 -1.91 -6.98 -9.08
N GLU A 62 -1.58 -8.08 -8.40
CA GLU A 62 -2.57 -8.98 -7.81
C GLU A 62 -3.42 -8.24 -6.78
N TYR A 63 -2.80 -7.54 -5.83
CA TYR A 63 -3.51 -6.87 -4.74
C TYR A 63 -4.38 -5.71 -5.26
N THR A 64 -3.87 -4.92 -6.19
CA THR A 64 -4.64 -3.83 -6.84
C THR A 64 -5.82 -4.31 -7.69
N SER A 65 -5.80 -5.59 -8.12
CA SER A 65 -6.91 -6.21 -8.86
C SER A 65 -8.01 -6.79 -7.97
N LYS A 66 -7.74 -6.99 -6.66
CA LYS A 66 -8.68 -7.63 -5.74
C LYS A 66 -9.77 -6.67 -5.28
N SER A 67 -11.01 -7.11 -5.37
CA SER A 67 -12.18 -6.34 -4.96
C SER A 67 -12.33 -6.15 -3.45
N ASP A 68 -11.67 -6.98 -2.64
CA ASP A 68 -11.64 -6.90 -1.17
C ASP A 68 -10.40 -6.16 -0.64
N CYS A 69 -9.56 -5.61 -1.52
CA CYS A 69 -8.39 -4.84 -1.12
C CYS A 69 -8.80 -3.38 -0.91
N GLY A 70 -8.80 -2.92 0.35
CA GLY A 70 -9.08 -1.53 0.69
C GLY A 70 -7.82 -0.67 0.75
N VAL A 71 -6.79 -1.19 1.41
CA VAL A 71 -5.51 -0.49 1.63
C VAL A 71 -4.36 -1.47 1.40
N ILE A 72 -3.29 -1.02 0.75
CA ILE A 72 -2.01 -1.72 0.68
C ILE A 72 -1.00 -0.92 1.51
N LEU A 73 -0.57 -1.49 2.64
CA LEU A 73 0.58 -1.01 3.40
C LEU A 73 1.86 -1.50 2.75
N MET A 74 2.75 -0.59 2.38
CA MET A 74 3.99 -0.94 1.69
C MET A 74 5.18 -0.22 2.31
N ASN A 75 6.28 -0.92 2.62
CA ASN A 75 7.47 -0.19 3.04
C ASN A 75 7.94 0.73 1.90
N GLN A 76 8.22 2.01 2.19
CA GLN A 76 8.63 3.01 1.19
C GLN A 76 9.81 2.54 0.33
N GLN A 77 10.74 1.84 0.96
CA GLN A 77 11.89 1.21 0.34
C GLN A 77 11.54 0.25 -0.82
N ILE A 78 10.52 -0.56 -0.62
CA ILE A 78 10.04 -1.55 -1.58
C ILE A 78 9.22 -0.83 -2.65
N ALA A 79 8.43 0.17 -2.26
CA ALA A 79 7.68 1.02 -3.18
C ALA A 79 8.62 1.73 -4.18
N ASP A 80 9.80 2.19 -3.73
CA ASP A 80 10.83 2.79 -4.60
C ASP A 80 11.29 1.84 -5.73
N GLU A 81 11.35 0.53 -5.49
CA GLU A 81 11.76 -0.46 -6.51
C GLU A 81 10.76 -0.55 -7.66
N ILE A 82 9.47 -0.38 -7.35
CA ILE A 82 8.36 -0.45 -8.30
C ILE A 82 7.65 0.90 -8.48
N ARG A 83 8.35 2.02 -8.21
CA ARG A 83 7.78 3.38 -8.19
C ARG A 83 6.89 3.70 -9.39
N HIS A 84 7.33 3.29 -10.58
CA HIS A 84 6.57 3.43 -11.82
C HIS A 84 5.15 2.81 -11.77
N LEU A 85 4.95 1.65 -11.12
CA LEU A 85 3.61 1.06 -10.95
C LEU A 85 2.79 1.77 -9.89
N VAL A 86 3.43 2.19 -8.80
CA VAL A 86 2.76 2.90 -7.70
C VAL A 86 2.22 4.25 -8.20
N ASP A 87 3.02 4.99 -8.97
CA ASP A 87 2.62 6.29 -9.51
C ASP A 87 1.58 6.18 -10.63
N LEU A 88 1.55 5.06 -11.37
CA LEU A 88 0.53 4.77 -12.39
C LEU A 88 -0.82 4.36 -11.77
N HIS A 89 -0.86 3.97 -10.49
CA HIS A 89 -2.09 3.59 -9.82
C HIS A 89 -2.88 4.83 -9.40
N ASP A 90 -3.92 5.14 -10.17
CA ASP A 90 -4.76 6.34 -10.01
C ASP A 90 -6.08 6.07 -9.26
N LYS A 91 -6.39 4.81 -9.00
CA LYS A 91 -7.64 4.42 -8.34
C LYS A 91 -7.58 4.72 -6.85
N ILE A 92 -8.73 5.16 -6.31
CA ILE A 92 -8.89 5.38 -4.87
C ILE A 92 -8.78 4.05 -4.11
N LEU A 93 -9.32 2.96 -4.66
CA LEU A 93 -9.25 1.63 -4.05
C LEU A 93 -8.44 0.64 -4.93
N PRO A 94 -7.50 -0.11 -4.34
CA PRO A 94 -7.00 0.07 -2.98
C PRO A 94 -6.14 1.35 -2.84
N THR A 95 -6.18 1.99 -1.67
CA THR A 95 -5.25 3.08 -1.34
C THR A 95 -3.87 2.47 -1.05
N VAL A 96 -2.82 2.97 -1.69
CA VAL A 96 -1.44 2.57 -1.37
C VAL A 96 -0.89 3.54 -0.32
N LEU A 97 -0.45 3.01 0.82
CA LEU A 97 0.14 3.78 1.91
C LEU A 97 1.58 3.33 2.16
N GLU A 98 2.51 4.25 1.96
CA GLU A 98 3.92 4.02 2.22
C GLU A 98 4.23 4.17 3.72
N ILE A 99 4.89 3.18 4.30
CA ILE A 99 5.30 3.17 5.71
C ILE A 99 6.82 3.06 5.83
N PRO A 100 7.42 3.55 6.93
CA PRO A 100 8.83 3.31 7.22
C PRO A 100 9.11 1.81 7.42
N SER A 101 10.38 1.42 7.35
CA SER A 101 10.85 0.13 7.85
C SER A 101 11.61 0.33 9.16
N LYS A 102 11.96 -0.78 9.83
CA LYS A 102 12.77 -0.75 11.06
C LYS A 102 14.11 -0.04 10.87
N ASP A 103 14.79 -0.33 9.76
CA ASP A 103 16.16 0.15 9.52
C ASP A 103 16.22 1.47 8.74
N LYS A 104 15.14 1.85 8.03
CA LYS A 104 15.14 3.05 7.19
C LYS A 104 13.92 3.93 7.48
N PRO A 105 14.16 5.16 8.00
CA PRO A 105 13.09 6.09 8.31
C PRO A 105 12.39 6.56 7.03
N PHE A 106 11.17 7.04 7.20
CA PHE A 106 10.36 7.59 6.13
C PHE A 106 10.94 8.91 5.60
N ASP A 107 11.05 9.05 4.28
CA ASP A 107 11.44 10.26 3.57
C ASP A 107 10.21 10.93 2.91
N PRO A 108 9.73 12.07 3.45
CA PRO A 108 8.58 12.81 2.91
C PRO A 108 8.81 13.41 1.51
N ASN A 109 10.02 13.37 0.98
CA ASN A 109 10.31 13.87 -0.37
C ASN A 109 10.06 12.83 -1.45
N LYS A 110 9.92 11.56 -1.08
CA LYS A 110 9.71 10.46 -2.04
C LYS A 110 8.26 10.01 -2.18
N ASP A 111 7.42 10.42 -1.24
CA ASP A 111 6.00 10.08 -1.22
C ASP A 111 5.20 11.04 -2.11
N SER A 112 4.48 10.48 -3.09
CA SER A 112 3.70 11.24 -4.06
C SER A 112 2.48 11.95 -3.46
N ILE A 113 1.89 11.39 -2.38
CA ILE A 113 0.81 12.02 -1.63
C ILE A 113 1.36 13.21 -0.86
N ILE A 114 2.49 13.06 -0.17
CA ILE A 114 3.10 14.17 0.56
C ILE A 114 3.58 15.27 -0.39
N GLN A 115 4.13 14.94 -1.56
CA GLN A 115 4.46 15.96 -2.56
C GLN A 115 3.23 16.74 -3.03
N ARG A 116 2.10 16.06 -3.25
CA ARG A 116 0.83 16.74 -3.56
C ARG A 116 0.40 17.64 -2.41
N VAL A 117 0.43 17.15 -1.17
CA VAL A 117 0.15 17.93 0.04
C VAL A 117 1.07 19.16 0.13
N LYS A 118 2.39 19.02 -0.08
CA LYS A 118 3.35 20.13 -0.14
C LYS A 118 2.93 21.18 -1.16
N LEU A 119 2.61 20.77 -2.39
CA LEU A 119 2.14 21.69 -3.43
C LEU A 119 0.85 22.41 -3.02
N PHE A 120 -0.10 21.68 -2.44
CA PHE A 120 -1.37 22.25 -1.96
C PHE A 120 -1.18 23.24 -0.79
N PHE A 121 -0.23 23.01 0.10
CA PHE A 121 0.05 23.86 1.26
C PHE A 121 1.18 24.89 1.02
N GLY A 122 1.61 25.12 -0.22
CA GLY A 122 2.57 26.18 -0.55
C GLY A 122 4.04 25.87 -0.24
N GLY A 123 4.40 24.58 -0.14
CA GLY A 123 5.78 24.11 -0.07
C GLY A 123 6.33 23.84 1.34
N ASP A 124 5.61 24.22 2.40
CA ASP A 124 6.09 24.11 3.79
C ASP A 124 5.23 23.14 4.62
N ILE A 125 5.80 22.00 5.01
CA ILE A 125 5.24 21.07 6.02
C ILE A 125 6.16 20.86 7.22
N SER A 126 7.15 21.75 7.39
CA SER A 126 8.06 21.77 8.54
C SER A 126 7.37 21.89 9.91
N ASN A 127 6.07 22.19 9.94
CA ASN A 127 5.28 22.43 11.15
C ASN A 127 4.29 21.32 11.53
N ILE A 128 4.20 20.20 10.79
CA ILE A 128 3.39 19.05 11.22
C ILE A 128 4.31 18.13 12.02
N LYS A 129 4.44 18.43 13.32
CA LYS A 129 5.06 17.54 14.32
C LYS A 129 4.07 16.47 14.77
#